data_AF-A0A3D5UP48-F1
#
_entry.id   AF-A0A3D5UP48-F1
#
_cell.length_a   1.000
_cell.length_b   1.000
_cell.length_c   1.000
_cell.angle_alpha   90.00
_cell.angle_beta   90.00
_cell.angle_gamma   90.00
#
_symmetry.space_group_name_H-M   'P 1'
#
loop_
_entity.id
_entity.type
_entity.pdbx_description
1 polymer ?
#
loop_
_entity_poly.entity_id
_entity_poly.type
_entity_poly.pdbx_seq_one_letter_code
_entity_poly.pdbx_strand_id
1 'polypeptide(L)'
;MMKETLQIAKILLVAHLGLSGTIDQVKADKKKALMGLLFLFAFASLIPLYILYNNFIELVYEQLRMLSQQTGIFTMVFSAAAIVVLVFGVVYAMSTFYFSKDIDKLMFLPIREESIIGAKFIHMILYEYIFVIPMLVPVFMVTWNDYAGPLFFILFWVFALITPIVPLAIGTIVVMAIMKFVNIEGKRDLIQSVSLFVFLFAVIGLQAFVTS
;
A
#
# COMPACT_ATOMS: atom_id res chain seq x y z
N MET A 1 9.77 -12.18 -21.27
CA MET A 1 9.23 -10.89 -20.80
C MET A 1 8.16 -11.04 -19.72
N MET A 2 6.87 -11.29 -20.03
CA MET A 2 5.82 -11.32 -18.99
C MET A 2 5.92 -12.52 -18.02
N LYS A 3 6.45 -13.67 -18.49
CA LYS A 3 6.64 -14.85 -17.64
C LYS A 3 7.75 -14.67 -16.59
N GLU A 4 8.82 -13.97 -16.95
CA GLU A 4 9.98 -13.74 -16.08
C GLU A 4 9.66 -12.72 -14.98
N THR A 5 8.95 -11.64 -15.31
CA THR A 5 8.50 -10.65 -14.32
C THR A 5 7.54 -11.27 -13.31
N LEU A 6 6.60 -12.11 -13.77
CA LEU A 6 5.67 -12.83 -12.88
C LEU A 6 6.40 -13.83 -11.96
N GLN A 7 7.40 -14.54 -12.48
CA GLN A 7 8.19 -15.49 -11.70
C GLN A 7 9.02 -14.80 -10.61
N ILE A 8 9.66 -13.67 -10.93
CA ILE A 8 10.42 -12.88 -9.94
C ILE A 8 9.48 -12.28 -8.89
N ALA A 9 8.32 -11.74 -9.29
CA ALA A 9 7.32 -11.24 -8.35
C ALA A 9 6.81 -12.35 -7.40
N LYS A 10 6.59 -13.56 -7.91
CA LYS A 10 6.23 -14.73 -7.11
C LYS A 10 7.33 -15.13 -6.12
N ILE A 11 8.59 -15.15 -6.56
CA ILE A 11 9.74 -15.46 -5.69
C ILE A 11 9.88 -14.40 -4.60
N LEU A 12 9.76 -13.11 -4.93
CA LEU A 12 9.78 -12.01 -3.96
C LEU A 12 8.65 -12.10 -2.94
N LEU A 13 7.43 -12.45 -3.37
CA LEU A 13 6.29 -12.69 -2.48
C LEU A 13 6.54 -13.86 -1.54
N VAL A 14 7.00 -14.99 -2.05
CA VAL A 14 7.28 -16.17 -1.22
C VAL A 14 8.44 -15.91 -0.24
N ALA A 15 9.47 -15.19 -0.67
CA ALA A 15 10.61 -14.81 0.16
C ALA A 15 10.23 -13.82 1.27
N HIS A 16 9.44 -12.78 0.96
CA HIS A 16 8.99 -11.80 1.94
C HIS A 16 7.94 -12.34 2.91
N LEU A 17 7.06 -13.23 2.45
CA LEU A 17 6.06 -13.86 3.33
C LEU A 17 6.66 -14.96 4.22
N GLY A 18 7.87 -15.47 3.92
CA GLY A 18 8.60 -16.40 4.78
C GLY A 18 7.89 -17.75 5.02
N LEU A 19 6.88 -18.08 4.19
CA LEU A 19 5.93 -19.17 4.42
C LEU A 19 6.54 -20.57 4.30
N SER A 20 7.71 -20.73 3.66
CA SER A 20 8.30 -22.07 3.42
C SER A 20 9.18 -22.59 4.56
N GLY A 21 9.46 -21.80 5.60
CA GLY A 21 10.35 -22.20 6.71
C GLY A 21 9.81 -21.90 8.11
N THR A 22 8.68 -21.21 8.22
CA THR A 22 8.11 -20.78 9.51
C THR A 22 7.24 -21.85 10.16
N ILE A 23 6.50 -22.66 9.39
CA ILE A 23 5.57 -23.66 9.94
C ILE A 23 6.31 -24.81 10.64
N ASP A 24 7.40 -25.29 10.05
CA ASP A 24 8.20 -26.39 10.63
C ASP A 24 9.06 -25.95 11.82
N GLN A 25 9.46 -24.67 11.86
CA GLN A 25 10.27 -24.11 12.96
C GLN A 25 9.44 -23.63 14.15
N VAL A 26 8.18 -23.23 13.96
CA VAL A 26 7.27 -22.81 15.04
C VAL A 26 6.87 -23.99 15.93
N LYS A 27 6.81 -25.22 15.38
CA LYS A 27 6.57 -26.44 16.18
C LYS A 27 7.77 -26.89 17.02
N ALA A 28 8.99 -26.54 16.62
CA ALA A 28 10.21 -27.00 17.27
C ALA A 28 10.70 -26.10 18.42
N ASP A 29 10.33 -24.81 18.43
CA ASP A 29 10.87 -23.82 19.36
C ASP A 29 9.77 -23.02 20.08
N LYS A 30 9.70 -23.16 21.41
CA LYS A 30 8.71 -22.47 22.28
C LYS A 30 8.76 -20.94 22.13
N LYS A 31 9.92 -20.36 21.84
CA LYS A 31 10.08 -18.90 21.66
C LYS A 31 9.45 -18.42 20.35
N LYS A 32 9.49 -19.25 19.30
CA LYS A 32 8.84 -18.97 18.00
C LYS A 32 7.33 -19.22 18.05
N ALA A 33 6.87 -20.19 18.82
CA ALA A 33 5.44 -20.37 19.11
C ALA A 33 4.87 -19.17 19.89
N LEU A 34 5.60 -18.65 20.89
CA LEU A 34 5.22 -17.42 21.60
C LEU A 34 5.18 -16.22 20.66
N MET A 35 6.13 -16.10 19.75
CA MET A 35 6.16 -15.03 18.75
C MET A 35 4.97 -15.12 17.77
N GLY A 36 4.61 -16.33 17.33
CA GLY A 36 3.39 -16.56 16.54
C GLY A 36 2.10 -16.20 17.30
N LEU A 37 2.03 -16.54 18.59
CA LEU A 37 0.91 -16.15 19.46
C LEU A 37 0.83 -14.63 19.65
N LEU A 38 1.98 -13.95 19.82
CA LEU A 38 2.06 -12.49 19.92
C LEU A 38 1.59 -11.81 18.63
N PHE A 39 1.97 -12.33 17.45
CA PHE A 39 1.43 -11.84 16.18
C PHE A 39 -0.08 -12.02 16.10
N LEU A 40 -0.60 -13.20 16.47
CA LEU A 40 -2.05 -13.44 16.53
C LEU A 40 -2.77 -12.44 17.45
N PHE A 41 -2.22 -12.19 18.63
CA PHE A 41 -2.77 -11.22 19.58
C PHE A 41 -2.70 -9.78 19.05
N ALA A 42 -1.61 -9.41 18.37
CA ALA A 42 -1.45 -8.12 17.72
C ALA A 42 -2.44 -7.92 16.55
N PHE A 43 -2.72 -8.95 15.76
CA PHE A 43 -3.76 -8.88 14.73
C PHE A 43 -5.17 -8.84 15.35
N ALA A 44 -5.40 -9.59 16.43
CA ALA A 44 -6.67 -9.58 17.15
C ALA A 44 -6.97 -8.19 17.77
N SER A 45 -5.94 -7.46 18.22
CA SER A 45 -6.12 -6.11 18.76
C SER A 45 -6.50 -5.06 17.71
N LEU A 46 -6.37 -5.37 16.42
CA LEU A 46 -6.86 -4.51 15.33
C LEU A 46 -8.36 -4.69 15.08
N ILE A 47 -8.99 -5.76 15.56
CA ILE A 47 -10.42 -6.03 15.34
C ILE A 47 -11.31 -4.91 15.92
N PRO A 48 -11.13 -4.44 17.17
CA PRO A 48 -11.90 -3.33 17.70
C PRO A 48 -11.74 -2.04 16.89
N LEU A 49 -10.52 -1.75 16.40
CA LEU A 49 -10.26 -0.60 15.55
C LEU A 49 -11.02 -0.70 14.23
N TYR A 50 -11.07 -1.88 13.62
CA TYR A 50 -11.82 -2.11 12.39
C TYR A 50 -13.33 -1.96 12.61
N ILE A 51 -13.87 -2.42 13.75
CA ILE A 51 -15.28 -2.20 14.10
C ILE A 51 -15.57 -0.71 14.26
N LEU A 52 -14.72 0.03 14.96
CA LEU A 52 -14.86 1.49 15.10
C LEU A 52 -14.81 2.20 13.74
N TYR A 53 -13.92 1.75 12.85
CA TYR A 53 -13.83 2.27 11.49
C TYR A 53 -15.13 2.03 10.71
N ASN A 54 -15.71 0.84 10.78
CA ASN A 54 -16.99 0.55 10.11
C ASN A 54 -18.11 1.47 10.61
N ASN A 55 -18.23 1.61 11.93
CA ASN A 55 -19.23 2.48 12.55
C ASN A 55 -19.02 3.95 12.16
N PHE A 56 -17.76 4.38 12.03
CA PHE A 56 -17.44 5.73 11.57
C PHE A 56 -17.86 5.96 10.12
N ILE A 57 -17.58 5.01 9.22
CA ILE A 57 -18.01 5.10 7.82
C ILE A 57 -19.53 5.13 7.69
N GLU A 58 -20.23 4.30 8.47
CA GLU A 58 -21.70 4.30 8.52
C GLU A 58 -22.25 5.64 8.98
N LEU A 59 -21.73 6.19 10.08
CA LEU A 59 -22.11 7.50 10.60
C LEU A 59 -21.91 8.60 9.54
N VAL A 60 -20.74 8.67 8.92
CA VAL A 60 -20.44 9.68 7.89
C VAL A 60 -21.38 9.53 6.70
N TYR A 61 -21.65 8.30 6.27
CA TYR A 61 -22.54 8.04 5.16
C TYR A 61 -23.98 8.49 5.46
N GLU A 62 -24.51 8.19 6.66
CA GLU A 62 -25.83 8.65 7.07
C GLU A 62 -25.94 10.18 7.08
N GLN A 63 -24.93 10.89 7.60
CA GLN A 63 -24.90 12.35 7.57
C GLN A 63 -24.92 12.88 6.13
N LEU A 64 -24.14 12.28 5.23
CA LEU A 64 -24.13 12.65 3.82
C LEU A 64 -25.47 12.36 3.13
N ARG A 65 -26.15 11.26 3.49
CA ARG A 65 -27.49 10.96 2.99
C ARG A 65 -28.51 12.00 3.43
N MET A 66 -28.48 12.44 4.69
CA MET A 66 -29.37 13.51 5.19
C MET A 66 -29.19 14.82 4.41
N LEU A 67 -27.97 15.10 3.94
CA LEU A 67 -27.64 16.25 3.10
C LEU A 67 -27.86 16.01 1.59
N SER A 68 -28.37 14.85 1.19
CA SER A 68 -28.49 14.44 -0.22
C SER A 68 -27.15 14.43 -0.98
N GLN A 69 -26.03 14.26 -0.28
CA GLN A 69 -24.66 14.24 -0.81
C GLN A 69 -23.96 12.88 -0.61
N GLN A 70 -24.72 11.80 -0.64
CA GLN A 70 -24.24 10.42 -0.43
C GLN A 70 -23.10 9.97 -1.37
N THR A 71 -22.93 10.59 -2.54
CA THR A 71 -21.79 10.31 -3.43
C THR A 71 -20.45 10.80 -2.87
N GLY A 72 -20.47 11.76 -1.95
CA GLY A 72 -19.27 12.35 -1.34
C GLY A 72 -18.41 11.35 -0.57
N ILE A 73 -19.01 10.25 -0.08
CA ILE A 73 -18.27 9.21 0.65
C ILE A 73 -17.19 8.56 -0.22
N PHE A 74 -17.46 8.36 -1.51
CA PHE A 74 -16.49 7.78 -2.43
C PHE A 74 -15.31 8.72 -2.62
N THR A 75 -15.57 10.00 -2.89
CA THR A 75 -14.50 11.00 -3.05
C THR A 75 -13.64 11.09 -1.78
N MET A 76 -14.25 11.15 -0.61
CA MET A 76 -13.53 11.23 0.67
C MET A 76 -12.61 10.02 0.88
N VAL A 77 -13.17 8.81 0.79
CA VAL A 77 -12.43 7.60 1.16
C VAL A 77 -11.41 7.20 0.09
N PHE A 78 -11.73 7.33 -1.20
CA PHE A 78 -10.75 7.07 -2.27
C PHE A 78 -9.60 8.07 -2.25
N SER A 79 -9.88 9.35 -1.96
CA SER A 79 -8.82 10.35 -1.82
C SER A 79 -7.95 10.06 -0.60
N ALA A 80 -8.57 9.73 0.54
CA ALA A 80 -7.83 9.35 1.74
C ALA A 80 -6.94 8.11 1.50
N ALA A 81 -7.48 7.09 0.83
CA ALA A 81 -6.71 5.90 0.44
C ALA A 81 -5.54 6.26 -0.49
N ALA A 82 -5.77 7.13 -1.49
CA ALA A 82 -4.71 7.58 -2.38
C ALA A 82 -3.58 8.29 -1.63
N ILE A 83 -3.89 9.14 -0.65
CA ILE A 83 -2.90 9.82 0.20
C ILE A 83 -2.11 8.80 1.03
N VAL A 84 -2.80 7.87 1.67
CA VAL A 84 -2.18 6.80 2.45
C VAL A 84 -1.19 6.03 1.59
N VAL A 85 -1.63 5.54 0.42
CA VAL A 85 -0.76 4.81 -0.52
C VAL A 85 0.40 5.66 -0.99
N LEU A 86 0.20 6.96 -1.22
CA LEU A 86 1.27 7.83 -1.67
C LEU A 86 2.37 7.97 -0.60
N VAL A 87 1.98 8.18 0.66
CA VAL A 87 2.89 8.37 1.79
C VAL A 87 3.65 7.08 2.09
N PHE A 88 2.93 5.97 2.25
CA PHE A 88 3.55 4.66 2.50
C PHE A 88 4.31 4.15 1.28
N GLY A 89 3.80 4.41 0.08
CA GLY A 89 4.43 4.08 -1.18
C GLY A 89 5.81 4.74 -1.34
N VAL A 90 5.97 6.02 -0.98
CA VAL A 90 7.30 6.66 -1.00
C VAL A 90 8.29 5.95 -0.08
N VAL A 91 7.87 5.62 1.14
CA VAL A 91 8.71 4.88 2.11
C VAL A 91 9.09 3.51 1.57
N TYR A 92 8.12 2.80 1.01
CA TYR A 92 8.31 1.46 0.47
C TYR A 92 9.23 1.50 -0.76
N ALA A 93 9.02 2.44 -1.68
CA ALA A 93 9.91 2.64 -2.83
C ALA A 93 11.35 2.91 -2.39
N MET A 94 11.58 3.77 -1.40
CA MET A 94 12.93 4.02 -0.89
C MET A 94 13.57 2.74 -0.34
N SER A 95 12.82 2.00 0.48
CA SER A 95 13.28 0.74 1.06
C SER A 95 13.65 -0.28 -0.03
N THR A 96 12.75 -0.50 -0.99
CA THR A 96 12.88 -1.55 -2.01
C THR A 96 13.88 -1.20 -3.11
N PHE A 97 13.98 0.07 -3.53
CA PHE A 97 14.83 0.49 -4.65
C PHE A 97 16.20 1.04 -4.23
N TYR A 98 16.40 1.49 -2.99
CA TYR A 98 17.65 2.14 -2.60
C TYR A 98 18.29 1.58 -1.33
N PHE A 99 17.50 1.03 -0.40
CA PHE A 99 18.03 0.50 0.88
C PHE A 99 18.10 -1.02 0.96
N SER A 100 17.47 -1.72 0.01
CA SER A 100 17.56 -3.16 -0.15
C SER A 100 18.97 -3.55 -0.62
N LYS A 101 19.65 -4.42 0.16
CA LYS A 101 20.91 -5.09 -0.23
C LYS A 101 20.74 -6.06 -1.41
N ASP A 102 19.52 -6.21 -1.93
CA ASP A 102 19.22 -7.14 -3.02
C ASP A 102 19.70 -6.62 -4.38
N ILE A 103 19.96 -5.32 -4.51
CA ILE A 103 20.55 -4.73 -5.74
C ILE A 103 21.94 -5.32 -6.00
N ASP A 104 22.75 -5.47 -4.96
CA ASP A 104 24.10 -6.04 -5.08
C ASP A 104 24.06 -7.51 -5.51
N LYS A 105 23.01 -8.26 -5.18
CA LYS A 105 22.85 -9.67 -5.61
C LYS A 105 22.18 -9.83 -6.98
N LEU A 106 21.30 -8.90 -7.37
CA LEU A 106 20.57 -8.96 -8.63
C LEU A 106 21.41 -8.49 -9.83
N MET A 107 22.44 -7.66 -9.62
CA MET A 107 23.39 -7.26 -10.67
C MET A 107 24.22 -8.41 -11.26
N PHE A 108 24.32 -9.55 -10.56
CA PHE A 108 25.07 -10.72 -11.02
C PHE A 108 24.24 -11.71 -11.85
N LEU A 109 22.92 -11.51 -11.98
CA LEU A 109 22.06 -12.36 -12.79
C LEU A 109 21.93 -11.78 -14.21
N PRO A 110 21.96 -12.60 -15.28
CA PRO A 110 21.82 -12.17 -16.67
C PRO A 110 20.37 -11.79 -17.01
N ILE A 111 19.78 -10.89 -16.23
CA ILE A 111 18.39 -10.44 -16.32
C ILE A 111 18.41 -8.93 -16.58
N ARG A 112 17.60 -8.46 -17.51
CA ARG A 112 17.49 -7.02 -17.82
C ARG A 112 17.00 -6.22 -16.61
N GLU A 113 17.65 -5.09 -16.33
CA GLU A 113 17.35 -4.19 -15.21
C GLU A 113 15.89 -3.71 -15.20
N GLU A 114 15.31 -3.46 -16.38
CA GLU A 114 13.90 -3.09 -16.56
C GLU A 114 12.92 -4.12 -15.96
N SER A 115 13.22 -5.41 -16.12
CA SER A 115 12.39 -6.50 -15.58
C SER A 115 12.44 -6.55 -14.06
N ILE A 116 13.56 -6.16 -13.46
CA ILE A 116 13.74 -6.13 -12.00
C ILE A 116 12.94 -4.96 -11.41
N ILE A 117 13.02 -3.79 -12.04
CA ILE A 117 12.26 -2.61 -11.62
C ILE A 117 10.76 -2.88 -11.71
N GLY A 118 10.30 -3.44 -12.84
CA GLY A 118 8.89 -3.81 -13.02
C GLY A 118 8.41 -4.84 -12.00
N ALA A 119 9.21 -5.86 -11.69
CA ALA A 119 8.85 -6.87 -10.69
C ALA A 119 8.74 -6.28 -9.27
N LYS A 120 9.66 -5.39 -8.88
CA LYS A 120 9.62 -4.66 -7.59
C LYS A 120 8.38 -3.76 -7.49
N PHE A 121 8.05 -3.06 -8.57
CA PHE A 121 6.86 -2.21 -8.63
C PHE A 121 5.55 -3.01 -8.53
N ILE A 122 5.44 -4.14 -9.23
CA ILE A 122 4.28 -5.04 -9.11
C ILE A 122 4.15 -5.57 -7.68
N HIS A 123 5.28 -6.00 -7.09
CA HIS A 123 5.30 -6.48 -5.71
C HIS A 123 4.81 -5.41 -4.72
N MET A 124 5.24 -4.17 -4.92
CA MET A 124 4.81 -3.01 -4.13
C MET A 124 3.31 -2.75 -4.25
N ILE A 125 2.75 -2.79 -5.46
CA ILE A 125 1.28 -2.68 -5.67
C ILE A 125 0.54 -3.79 -4.91
N LEU A 126 1.01 -5.03 -5.01
CA LEU A 126 0.37 -6.17 -4.35
C LEU A 126 0.38 -6.03 -2.82
N TYR A 127 1.47 -5.50 -2.26
CA TYR A 127 1.56 -5.21 -0.83
C TYR A 127 0.61 -4.11 -0.38
N GLU A 128 0.45 -3.05 -1.17
CA GLU A 128 -0.50 -1.96 -0.85
C GLU A 128 -1.96 -2.42 -0.86
N TYR A 129 -2.32 -3.38 -1.72
CA TYR A 129 -3.68 -3.94 -1.71
C TYR A 129 -4.06 -4.61 -0.37
N ILE A 130 -3.09 -5.10 0.39
CA ILE A 130 -3.35 -5.68 1.73
C ILE A 130 -3.91 -4.62 2.67
N PHE A 131 -3.57 -3.35 2.49
CA PHE A 131 -4.02 -2.24 3.32
C PHE A 131 -5.23 -1.51 2.70
N VAL A 132 -5.19 -1.26 1.39
CA VAL A 132 -6.25 -0.50 0.69
C VAL A 132 -7.56 -1.26 0.64
N ILE A 133 -7.54 -2.56 0.35
CA ILE A 133 -8.77 -3.33 0.16
C ILE A 133 -9.60 -3.38 1.45
N PRO A 134 -9.04 -3.76 2.63
CA PRO A 134 -9.78 -3.69 3.89
C PRO A 134 -10.27 -2.28 4.23
N MET A 135 -9.54 -1.23 3.86
CA MET A 135 -9.98 0.15 4.05
C MET A 135 -11.21 0.50 3.20
N LEU A 136 -11.34 -0.03 1.98
CA LEU A 136 -12.44 0.27 1.06
C LEU A 136 -13.69 -0.62 1.27
N VAL A 137 -13.53 -1.83 1.81
CA VAL A 137 -14.63 -2.79 2.03
C VAL A 137 -15.80 -2.19 2.83
N PRO A 138 -15.59 -1.43 3.92
CA PRO A 138 -16.70 -0.87 4.70
C PRO A 138 -17.54 0.13 3.90
N VAL A 139 -16.89 0.94 3.05
CA VAL A 139 -17.60 1.86 2.15
C VAL A 139 -18.46 1.09 1.16
N PHE A 140 -17.93 0.03 0.57
CA PHE A 140 -18.69 -0.83 -0.33
C PHE A 140 -19.93 -1.41 0.37
N MET A 141 -19.77 -1.93 1.60
CA MET A 141 -20.87 -2.54 2.35
C MET A 141 -21.97 -1.51 2.71
N VAL A 142 -21.57 -0.36 3.23
CA VAL A 142 -22.51 0.70 3.67
C VAL A 142 -23.28 1.31 2.49
N THR A 143 -22.61 1.48 1.34
CA THR A 143 -23.23 2.06 0.14
C THR A 143 -24.02 1.05 -0.69
N TRP A 144 -23.84 -0.26 -0.47
CA TRP A 144 -24.47 -1.30 -1.27
C TRP A 144 -25.98 -1.19 -1.33
N ASN A 145 -26.65 -0.85 -0.22
CA ASN A 145 -28.10 -0.79 -0.16
C ASN A 145 -28.71 0.32 -1.03
N ASP A 146 -28.01 1.44 -1.22
CA ASP A 146 -28.53 2.59 -1.98
C ASP A 146 -28.17 2.53 -3.47
N TYR A 147 -27.01 1.95 -3.83
CA TYR A 147 -26.53 1.90 -5.22
C TYR A 147 -26.68 0.54 -5.89
N ALA A 148 -26.96 -0.52 -5.14
CA ALA A 148 -26.98 -1.94 -5.51
C ALA A 148 -26.98 -2.25 -7.02
N GLY A 149 -26.06 -3.11 -7.46
CA GLY A 149 -26.13 -3.67 -8.81
C GLY A 149 -24.80 -4.14 -9.38
N PRO A 150 -24.84 -4.90 -10.50
CA PRO A 150 -23.63 -5.43 -11.13
C PRO A 150 -22.68 -4.32 -11.61
N LEU A 151 -23.22 -3.23 -12.15
CA LEU A 151 -22.42 -2.10 -12.63
C LEU A 151 -21.70 -1.40 -11.49
N PHE A 152 -22.39 -1.14 -10.37
CA PHE A 152 -21.78 -0.56 -9.18
C PHE A 152 -20.65 -1.43 -8.64
N PHE A 153 -20.89 -2.75 -8.51
CA PHE A 153 -19.85 -3.70 -8.07
C PHE A 153 -18.60 -3.62 -8.94
N ILE A 154 -18.77 -3.69 -10.27
CA ILE A 154 -17.64 -3.67 -11.21
C ILE A 154 -16.89 -2.35 -11.11
N LEU A 155 -17.60 -1.22 -11.16
CA LEU A 155 -16.97 0.09 -11.10
C LEU A 155 -16.22 0.30 -9.78
N PHE A 156 -16.85 0.01 -8.64
CA PHE A 156 -16.22 0.19 -7.32
C PHE A 156 -14.89 -0.56 -7.24
N TRP A 157 -14.87 -1.84 -7.62
CA TRP A 157 -13.66 -2.66 -7.54
C TRP A 157 -12.61 -2.28 -8.60
N VAL A 158 -13.03 -1.85 -9.79
CA VAL A 158 -12.10 -1.31 -10.79
C VAL A 158 -11.42 -0.04 -10.26
N PHE A 159 -12.19 0.89 -9.70
CA PHE A 159 -11.60 2.08 -9.06
C PHE A 159 -10.69 1.68 -7.89
N ALA A 160 -11.11 0.74 -7.04
CA ALA A 160 -10.30 0.28 -5.91
C ALA A 160 -8.94 -0.30 -6.35
N LEU A 161 -8.91 -1.01 -7.49
CA LEU A 161 -7.68 -1.51 -8.08
C LEU A 161 -6.82 -0.40 -8.69
N ILE A 162 -7.42 0.64 -9.27
CA ILE A 162 -6.67 1.76 -9.84
C ILE A 162 -6.10 2.67 -8.74
N THR A 163 -6.81 2.81 -7.62
CA THR A 163 -6.47 3.71 -6.51
C THR A 163 -5.02 3.63 -6.06
N PRO A 164 -4.41 2.47 -5.81
CA PRO A 164 -3.02 2.43 -5.41
C PRO A 164 -2.04 2.61 -6.57
N ILE A 165 -2.40 2.26 -7.80
CA ILE A 165 -1.45 2.24 -8.93
C ILE A 165 -0.93 3.65 -9.24
N VAL A 166 -1.83 4.64 -9.33
CA VAL A 166 -1.46 6.01 -9.72
C VAL A 166 -0.59 6.70 -8.66
N PRO A 167 -0.97 6.74 -7.37
CA PRO A 167 -0.15 7.32 -6.31
C PRO A 167 1.21 6.63 -6.22
N LEU A 168 1.24 5.31 -6.30
CA LEU A 168 2.46 4.52 -6.14
C LEU A 168 3.42 4.75 -7.30
N ALA A 169 2.91 4.89 -8.53
CA ALA A 169 3.71 5.31 -9.69
C ALA A 169 4.33 6.70 -9.45
N ILE A 170 3.53 7.67 -9.01
CA ILE A 170 3.98 9.04 -8.74
C ILE A 170 5.05 9.04 -7.63
N GLY A 171 4.78 8.38 -6.50
CA GLY A 171 5.71 8.28 -5.39
C GLY A 171 7.03 7.62 -5.79
N THR A 172 6.98 6.56 -6.59
CA THR A 172 8.18 5.89 -7.10
C THR A 172 9.00 6.81 -8.02
N ILE A 173 8.35 7.52 -8.96
CA ILE A 173 9.02 8.49 -9.85
C ILE A 173 9.67 9.61 -9.03
N VAL A 174 8.95 10.13 -8.02
CA VAL A 174 9.45 11.18 -7.14
C VAL A 174 10.67 10.70 -6.34
N VAL A 175 10.62 9.49 -5.78
CA VAL A 175 11.77 8.89 -5.09
C VAL A 175 12.97 8.76 -6.04
N MET A 176 12.76 8.25 -7.25
CA MET A 176 13.83 8.12 -8.25
C MET A 176 14.42 9.49 -8.61
N ALA A 177 13.58 10.51 -8.76
CA ALA A 177 14.03 11.88 -9.04
C ALA A 177 14.84 12.45 -7.87
N ILE A 178 14.35 12.33 -6.63
CA ILE A 178 15.05 12.83 -5.43
C ILE A 178 16.41 12.14 -5.29
N MET A 179 16.44 10.80 -5.37
CA MET A 179 17.67 10.03 -5.15
C MET A 179 18.70 10.20 -6.27
N LYS A 180 18.28 10.60 -7.47
CA LYS A 180 19.20 11.01 -8.54
C LYS A 180 20.05 12.23 -8.14
N PHE A 181 19.49 13.16 -7.37
CA PHE A 181 20.18 14.38 -6.94
C PHE A 181 20.82 14.25 -5.55
N VAL A 182 20.32 13.34 -4.72
CA VAL A 182 20.82 13.10 -3.36
C VAL A 182 21.86 11.98 -3.39
N ASN A 183 22.99 12.23 -4.06
CA ASN A 183 24.14 11.31 -4.07
C ASN A 183 25.03 11.56 -2.83
N ILE A 184 24.56 11.21 -1.62
CA ILE A 184 25.32 11.46 -0.39
C ILE A 184 25.38 10.20 0.49
N GLU A 185 26.53 9.55 0.46
CA GLU A 185 26.92 8.55 1.45
C GLU A 185 26.97 9.18 2.85
N GLY A 186 26.20 8.63 3.79
CA GLY A 186 26.37 8.90 5.23
C GLY A 186 25.24 9.64 5.98
N LYS A 187 24.23 10.22 5.30
CA LYS A 187 23.07 10.89 5.97
C LYS A 187 21.70 10.28 5.61
N ARG A 188 21.70 8.97 5.32
CA ARG A 188 20.58 8.21 4.74
C ARG A 188 19.26 8.32 5.52
N ASP A 189 19.29 8.22 6.84
CA ASP A 189 18.07 8.30 7.69
C ASP A 189 17.45 9.70 7.71
N LEU A 190 18.29 10.76 7.75
CA LEU A 190 17.83 12.15 7.74
C LEU A 190 17.15 12.52 6.42
N ILE A 191 17.68 12.03 5.30
CA ILE A 191 17.13 12.26 3.96
C ILE A 191 15.78 11.56 3.82
N GLN A 192 15.64 10.32 4.32
CA GLN A 192 14.38 9.58 4.29
C GLN A 192 13.29 10.31 5.07
N SER A 193 13.57 10.77 6.29
CA SER A 193 12.57 11.50 7.08
C SER A 193 12.20 12.85 6.45
N VAL A 194 13.19 13.66 6.04
CA VAL A 194 12.94 15.01 5.50
C VAL A 194 12.20 14.96 4.16
N SER A 195 12.54 14.02 3.28
CA SER A 195 11.85 13.85 1.99
C SER A 195 10.39 13.44 2.16
N LEU A 196 10.09 12.61 3.16
CA LEU A 196 8.73 12.20 3.52
C LEU A 196 7.87 13.40 3.94
N PHE A 197 8.41 14.27 4.80
CA PHE A 197 7.72 15.48 5.23
C PHE A 197 7.52 16.46 4.06
N VAL A 198 8.57 16.75 3.29
CA VAL A 198 8.48 17.67 2.12
C VAL A 198 7.47 17.16 1.10
N PHE A 199 7.46 15.86 0.84
CA PHE A 199 6.53 15.24 -0.10
C PHE A 199 5.09 15.26 0.43
N LEU A 200 4.87 14.93 1.71
CA LEU A 200 3.55 15.01 2.34
C LEU A 200 2.95 16.41 2.20
N PHE A 201 3.74 17.46 2.49
CA PHE A 201 3.28 18.85 2.33
C PHE A 201 2.97 19.22 0.89
N ALA A 202 3.79 18.78 -0.07
CA ALA A 202 3.55 19.03 -1.49
C ALA A 202 2.24 18.40 -1.99
N VAL A 203 1.93 17.20 -1.50
CA VAL A 203 0.75 16.42 -1.90
C VAL A 203 -0.53 17.00 -1.34
N ILE A 204 -0.52 17.32 -0.05
CA ILE A 204 -1.63 18.02 0.60
C ILE A 204 -1.87 19.37 -0.09
N GLY A 205 -0.81 20.10 -0.43
CA GLY A 205 -0.90 21.38 -1.15
C GLY A 205 -1.49 21.24 -2.55
N LEU A 206 -1.03 20.28 -3.34
CA LEU A 206 -1.58 20.01 -4.68
C LEU A 206 -3.05 19.60 -4.62
N GLN A 207 -3.43 18.73 -3.69
CA GLN A 207 -4.80 18.30 -3.53
C GLN A 207 -5.72 19.46 -3.13
N ALA A 208 -5.29 20.29 -2.19
CA ALA A 208 -6.04 21.49 -1.81
C ALA A 208 -6.29 22.39 -3.02
N PHE A 209 -5.30 22.54 -3.91
CA PHE A 209 -5.44 23.33 -5.14
C PHE A 209 -6.35 22.69 -6.20
N VAL A 210 -6.36 21.35 -6.30
CA VAL A 210 -7.23 20.60 -7.23
C VAL A 210 -8.68 20.52 -6.73
N THR A 211 -8.89 20.59 -5.42
CA THR A 211 -10.22 20.47 -4.78
C THR A 211 -10.89 21.83 -4.56
N SER A 212 -10.15 22.93 -4.67
CA SER A 212 -10.66 24.32 -4.60
C SER A 212 -11.17 24.80 -5.95
#